data_AF-A0A448ZY76-F1
#
_entry.id   AF-A0A448ZY76-F1
#
_cell.length_a   1.000
_cell.length_b   1.000
_cell.length_c   1.000
_cell.angle_alpha   90.00
_cell.angle_beta   90.00
_cell.angle_gamma   90.00
#
_symmetry.space_group_name_H-M   'P 1'
#
loop_
_entity.id
_entity.type
_entity.pdbx_description
1 polymer ?
#
loop_
_entity_poly.entity_id
_entity_poly.type
_entity_poly.pdbx_seq_one_letter_code
_entity_poly.pdbx_strand_id
1 'polypeptide(L)'
;MYLIKGDENYFIEQKTREIVQNFALQNNHEIRVINYSIDIDIEKFVSEIFDVDIFSPKKIIVLQNIDFLNAKSKIKPTLLDEIIHILETKNDDIEIVFTQYIAKYDKTFTPSKVFNFLLNNAVVIDCKKLSDRALTQFVAKMIEQKGGKTDVWTVTTLLLSLPNDLQIINNEIDRLMLLNKNITIQMIQNNTLNIGSNIDFAFSNAFIDYSSISEIIAKLQEQLNYGISASQIISQMTNILYDAQWLYFLKNKYSSDAEINKILNMNEYKLKLTRSFLEKIGYSKIKKLTIKLAKLDKDIKLGYVDEIIGIETFMLNLFQ
;
A
#
# COMPACT_ATOMS: atom_id res chain seq x y z
N MET A 1 -18.79 20.65 7.35
CA MET A 1 -17.71 19.75 7.78
C MET A 1 -17.80 18.44 7.01
N TYR A 2 -16.66 17.88 6.61
CA TYR A 2 -16.56 16.60 5.91
C TYR A 2 -15.62 15.65 6.63
N LEU A 3 -15.94 14.36 6.64
CA LEU A 3 -15.04 13.28 7.05
C LEU A 3 -14.89 12.29 5.89
N ILE A 4 -13.72 12.28 5.27
CA ILE A 4 -13.37 11.37 4.18
C ILE A 4 -12.50 10.26 4.76
N LYS A 5 -12.96 9.01 4.71
CA LYS A 5 -12.25 7.88 5.31
C LYS A 5 -12.22 6.65 4.43
N GLY A 6 -11.19 5.82 4.58
CA GLY A 6 -11.16 4.48 3.98
C GLY A 6 -9.75 4.00 3.64
N ASP A 7 -9.66 2.93 2.86
CA ASP A 7 -8.40 2.24 2.52
C ASP A 7 -7.88 2.56 1.11
N GLU A 8 -8.42 3.58 0.44
CA GLU A 8 -7.98 4.02 -0.89
C GLU A 8 -7.61 5.51 -0.93
N ASN A 9 -6.32 5.82 -0.79
CA ASN A 9 -5.81 7.20 -0.74
C ASN A 9 -6.13 7.99 -2.01
N TYR A 10 -6.10 7.36 -3.18
CA TYR A 10 -6.41 8.03 -4.44
C TYR A 10 -7.82 8.65 -4.42
N PHE A 11 -8.80 7.91 -3.91
CA PHE A 11 -10.18 8.41 -3.78
C PHE A 11 -10.33 9.45 -2.68
N ILE A 12 -9.61 9.28 -1.57
CA ILE A 12 -9.58 10.28 -0.50
C ILE A 12 -9.11 11.62 -1.07
N GLU A 13 -7.96 11.64 -1.72
CA GLU A 13 -7.41 12.86 -2.32
C GLU A 13 -8.30 13.43 -3.42
N GLN A 14 -8.86 12.57 -4.29
CA GLN A 14 -9.76 13.00 -5.35
C GLN A 14 -10.98 13.72 -4.76
N LYS A 15 -11.60 13.16 -3.71
CA LYS A 15 -12.76 13.76 -3.05
C LYS A 15 -12.41 15.02 -2.28
N THR A 16 -11.24 15.07 -1.65
CA THR A 16 -10.73 16.30 -1.03
C THR A 16 -10.60 17.41 -2.06
N ARG A 17 -9.97 17.14 -3.22
CA ARG A 17 -9.83 18.13 -4.30
C ARG A 17 -11.17 18.59 -4.84
N GLU A 18 -12.12 17.67 -5.04
CA GLU A 18 -13.48 17.99 -5.49
C GLU A 18 -14.19 18.95 -4.52
N ILE A 19 -14.12 18.68 -3.21
CA ILE A 19 -14.73 19.55 -2.18
C ILE A 19 -14.08 20.94 -2.17
N VAL A 20 -12.74 21.00 -2.22
CA VAL A 20 -12.01 22.28 -2.25
C VAL A 20 -12.36 23.10 -3.51
N GLN A 21 -12.43 22.45 -4.67
CA GLN A 21 -12.82 23.10 -5.93
C GLN A 21 -14.26 23.61 -5.90
N ASN A 22 -15.19 22.80 -5.40
CA ASN A 22 -16.59 23.22 -5.26
C ASN A 22 -16.73 24.40 -4.29
N PHE A 23 -15.99 24.39 -3.17
CA PHE A 23 -15.95 25.51 -2.24
C PHE A 23 -15.37 26.77 -2.87
N ALA A 24 -14.31 26.66 -3.68
CA ALA A 24 -13.76 27.78 -4.43
C ALA A 24 -14.78 28.37 -5.41
N LEU A 25 -15.47 27.53 -6.18
CA LEU A 25 -16.48 27.94 -7.16
C LEU A 25 -17.66 28.67 -6.50
N GLN A 26 -18.11 28.19 -5.34
CA GLN A 26 -19.21 28.82 -4.58
C GLN A 26 -18.84 30.20 -4.01
N ASN A 27 -17.54 30.48 -3.87
CA ASN A 27 -17.02 31.70 -3.25
C ASN A 27 -16.14 32.49 -4.23
N ASN A 28 -16.46 32.48 -5.53
CA ASN A 28 -15.80 33.27 -6.57
C ASN A 28 -14.26 33.12 -6.63
N HIS A 29 -13.74 31.96 -6.25
CA HIS A 29 -12.31 31.67 -6.11
C HIS A 29 -11.54 32.52 -5.08
N GLU A 30 -12.23 33.32 -4.27
CA GLU A 30 -11.65 34.11 -3.18
C GLU A 30 -11.66 33.30 -1.89
N ILE A 31 -10.85 32.24 -1.85
CA ILE A 31 -10.73 31.36 -0.68
C ILE A 31 -9.29 31.22 -0.21
N ARG A 32 -9.13 30.97 1.10
CA ARG A 32 -7.86 30.56 1.70
C ARG A 32 -7.91 29.06 2.01
N VAL A 33 -6.98 28.29 1.42
CA VAL A 33 -6.82 26.86 1.71
C VAL A 33 -5.70 26.67 2.72
N ILE A 34 -5.97 25.98 3.81
CA ILE A 34 -4.98 25.65 4.85
C ILE A 34 -4.91 24.14 5.01
N ASN A 35 -3.70 23.58 4.97
CA ASN A 35 -3.48 22.15 5.07
C ASN A 35 -2.67 21.83 6.33
N TYR A 36 -3.10 20.80 7.05
CA TYR A 36 -2.42 20.24 8.20
C TYR A 36 -2.28 18.73 8.04
N SER A 37 -1.23 18.16 8.62
CA SER A 37 -0.96 16.72 8.59
C SER A 37 -0.35 16.22 9.90
N ILE A 38 -0.79 15.05 10.37
CA ILE A 38 -0.25 14.26 11.50
C ILE A 38 -0.14 15.04 12.82
N ASP A 39 0.92 15.84 12.97
CA ASP A 39 1.30 16.55 14.20
C ASP A 39 0.87 18.02 14.13
N ILE A 40 -0.42 18.26 14.37
CA ILE A 40 -0.93 19.63 14.41
C ILE A 40 -0.64 20.31 15.75
N ASP A 41 -0.12 21.53 15.67
CA ASP A 41 -0.09 22.45 16.80
C ASP A 41 -1.51 22.98 17.01
N ILE A 42 -2.15 22.53 18.10
CA ILE A 42 -3.56 22.81 18.36
C ILE A 42 -3.78 24.29 18.65
N GLU A 43 -2.82 24.98 19.26
CA GLU A 43 -2.95 26.43 19.50
C GLU A 43 -3.00 27.19 18.17
N LYS A 44 -2.15 26.81 17.21
CA LYS A 44 -2.20 27.38 15.85
C LYS A 44 -3.49 27.04 15.12
N PHE A 45 -3.96 25.81 15.25
CA PHE A 45 -5.22 25.37 14.66
C PHE A 45 -6.42 26.18 15.18
N VAL A 46 -6.46 26.38 16.50
CA VAL A 46 -7.48 27.20 17.17
C VAL A 46 -7.40 28.63 16.69
N SER A 47 -6.21 29.22 16.67
CA SER A 47 -6.00 30.57 16.16
C SER A 47 -6.51 30.70 14.72
N GLU A 48 -6.25 29.72 13.84
CA GLU A 48 -6.72 29.77 12.46
C GLU A 48 -8.25 29.60 12.32
N ILE A 49 -8.92 28.96 13.27
CA ILE A 49 -10.39 28.87 13.27
C ILE A 49 -11.02 30.19 13.74
N PHE A 50 -10.41 30.88 14.70
CA PHE A 50 -10.98 32.11 15.26
C PHE A 50 -10.46 33.40 14.63
N ASP A 51 -9.35 33.35 13.90
CA ASP A 51 -8.81 34.49 13.13
C ASP A 51 -9.59 34.65 11.82
N VAL A 52 -10.75 35.30 11.96
CA VAL A 52 -11.64 35.69 10.86
C VAL A 52 -11.94 37.18 10.99
N ASP A 53 -11.35 37.99 10.11
CA ASP A 53 -11.77 39.38 9.88
C ASP A 53 -12.93 39.39 8.86
N ILE A 54 -13.81 40.39 8.94
CA ILE A 54 -14.96 40.60 8.05
C ILE A 54 -14.53 40.70 6.58
N PHE A 55 -13.30 41.16 6.32
CA PHE A 55 -12.73 41.28 4.97
C PHE A 55 -11.89 40.07 4.55
N SER A 56 -11.75 39.05 5.40
CA SER A 56 -10.96 37.86 5.07
C SER A 56 -11.71 36.98 4.06
N PRO A 57 -11.00 36.40 3.08
CA PRO A 57 -11.60 35.42 2.19
C PRO A 57 -12.06 34.20 2.99
N LYS A 58 -13.11 33.52 2.51
CA LYS A 58 -13.61 32.31 3.16
C LYS A 58 -12.53 31.24 3.24
N LYS A 59 -12.54 30.45 4.31
CA LYS A 59 -11.44 29.55 4.64
C LYS A 59 -11.88 28.10 4.48
N ILE A 60 -11.04 27.27 3.88
CA ILE A 60 -11.19 25.82 3.92
C ILE A 60 -9.94 25.20 4.54
N ILE A 61 -10.14 24.43 5.61
CA ILE A 61 -9.09 23.77 6.36
C ILE A 61 -9.14 22.27 6.08
N VAL A 62 -8.04 21.71 5.59
CA VAL A 62 -7.90 20.27 5.32
C VAL A 62 -6.96 19.65 6.34
N LEU A 63 -7.47 18.66 7.07
CA LEU A 63 -6.82 17.97 8.17
C LEU A 63 -6.55 16.53 7.76
N GLN A 64 -5.30 16.22 7.41
CA GLN A 64 -4.90 14.94 6.85
C GLN A 64 -4.28 14.00 7.89
N ASN A 65 -4.95 12.87 8.14
CA ASN A 65 -4.51 11.80 9.04
C ASN A 65 -4.05 12.34 10.41
N ILE A 66 -4.82 13.29 10.97
CA ILE A 66 -4.43 13.96 12.21
C ILE A 66 -4.57 13.02 13.40
N ASP A 67 -3.58 13.09 14.30
CA ASP A 67 -3.45 12.20 15.45
C ASP A 67 -4.66 12.16 16.38
N PHE A 68 -5.36 13.28 16.60
CA PHE A 68 -6.53 13.31 17.48
C PHE A 68 -7.73 12.54 16.95
N LEU A 69 -7.70 12.04 15.71
CA LEU A 69 -8.71 11.11 15.18
C LEU A 69 -8.49 9.67 15.69
N ASN A 70 -7.29 9.36 16.19
CA ASN A 70 -6.92 8.05 16.70
C ASN A 70 -6.78 8.07 18.24
N ALA A 71 -7.58 7.25 18.93
CA ALA A 71 -7.52 7.11 20.38
C ALA A 71 -6.15 6.62 20.89
N LYS A 72 -5.31 6.03 20.03
CA LYS A 72 -3.98 5.53 20.39
C LYS A 72 -2.89 6.60 20.45
N SER A 73 -3.12 7.82 19.92
CA SER A 73 -2.12 8.89 19.86
C SER A 73 -1.84 9.59 21.20
N LYS A 74 -2.36 9.05 22.32
CA LYS A 74 -2.11 9.52 23.72
C LYS A 74 -2.40 11.02 23.94
N ILE A 75 -3.30 11.60 23.17
CA ILE A 75 -3.75 12.98 23.37
C ILE A 75 -4.62 13.07 24.63
N LYS A 76 -4.44 14.13 25.42
CA LYS A 76 -5.17 14.34 26.67
C LYS A 76 -6.68 14.43 26.40
N PRO A 77 -7.53 13.77 27.21
CA PRO A 77 -8.99 13.84 27.01
C PRO A 77 -9.56 15.25 27.01
N THR A 78 -9.06 16.14 27.89
CA THR A 78 -9.48 17.56 27.96
C THR A 78 -9.29 18.28 26.63
N LEU A 79 -8.19 17.98 25.93
CA LEU A 79 -7.86 18.57 24.64
C LEU A 79 -8.79 18.06 23.53
N LEU A 80 -9.22 16.80 23.59
CA LEU A 80 -10.23 16.27 22.67
C LEU A 80 -11.58 16.96 22.87
N ASP A 81 -11.94 17.27 24.12
CA ASP A 81 -13.17 18.00 24.44
C ASP A 81 -13.11 19.45 23.95
N GLU A 82 -11.97 20.12 24.11
CA GLU A 82 -11.73 21.45 23.55
C GLU A 82 -11.87 21.44 22.03
N ILE A 83 -11.23 20.48 21.33
CA ILE A 83 -11.35 20.35 19.87
C ILE A 83 -12.80 20.20 19.44
N ILE A 84 -13.59 19.36 20.12
CA ILE A 84 -15.01 19.21 19.82
C ILE A 84 -15.75 20.53 19.98
N HIS A 85 -15.51 21.25 21.08
CA HIS A 85 -16.12 22.55 21.32
C HIS A 85 -15.78 23.57 20.23
N ILE A 86 -14.52 23.58 19.76
CA ILE A 86 -14.07 24.45 18.66
C ILE A 86 -14.80 24.11 17.36
N LEU A 87 -14.97 22.81 17.06
CA LEU A 87 -15.68 22.37 15.85
C LEU A 87 -17.17 22.69 15.89
N GLU A 88 -17.79 22.69 17.08
CA GLU A 88 -19.19 23.09 17.30
C GLU A 88 -19.40 24.60 17.19
N THR A 89 -18.39 25.39 17.56
CA THR A 89 -18.47 26.87 17.63
C THR A 89 -17.82 27.59 16.45
N LYS A 90 -17.33 26.84 15.45
CA LYS A 90 -16.68 27.40 14.26
C LYS A 90 -17.60 28.37 13.51
N ASN A 91 -17.00 29.35 12.83
CA ASN A 91 -17.73 30.24 11.92
C ASN A 91 -18.25 29.45 10.68
N ASP A 92 -19.39 29.88 10.15
CA ASP A 92 -19.98 29.37 8.90
C ASP A 92 -19.12 29.66 7.66
N ASP A 93 -18.27 30.70 7.71
CA ASP A 93 -17.31 31.03 6.65
C ASP A 93 -16.10 30.07 6.59
N ILE A 94 -16.03 29.12 7.51
CA ILE A 94 -14.97 28.10 7.57
C ILE A 94 -15.54 26.72 7.25
N GLU A 95 -15.05 26.13 6.17
CA GLU A 95 -15.27 24.72 5.85
C GLU A 95 -14.09 23.87 6.35
N ILE A 96 -14.38 22.72 6.94
CA ILE A 96 -13.33 21.83 7.50
C ILE A 96 -13.50 20.43 6.90
N VAL A 97 -12.41 19.92 6.32
CA VAL A 97 -12.33 18.60 5.69
C VAL A 97 -11.33 17.75 6.45
N PHE A 98 -11.80 16.69 7.09
CA PHE A 98 -10.97 15.68 7.71
C PHE A 98 -10.75 14.53 6.74
N THR A 99 -9.51 14.08 6.60
CA THR A 99 -9.20 12.85 5.86
C THR A 99 -8.52 11.85 6.77
N GLN A 100 -8.94 10.58 6.71
CA GLN A 100 -8.36 9.51 7.51
C GLN A 100 -8.23 8.23 6.68
N TYR A 101 -7.00 7.85 6.37
CA TYR A 101 -6.71 6.51 5.85
C TYR A 101 -6.91 5.48 6.96
N ILE A 102 -7.66 4.42 6.66
CA ILE A 102 -7.97 3.32 7.58
C ILE A 102 -7.93 2.03 6.76
N ALA A 103 -6.88 1.22 6.94
CA ALA A 103 -6.82 -0.08 6.29
C ALA A 103 -7.88 -1.04 6.85
N LYS A 104 -8.37 -1.98 6.02
CA LYS A 104 -9.45 -2.95 6.35
C LYS A 104 -9.25 -3.74 7.66
N TYR A 105 -8.00 -3.90 8.11
CA TYR A 105 -7.64 -4.59 9.36
C TYR A 105 -6.62 -3.79 10.19
N ASP A 106 -6.71 -2.46 10.12
CA ASP A 106 -5.77 -1.60 10.81
C ASP A 106 -5.88 -1.74 12.34
N LYS A 107 -4.91 -2.42 12.95
CA LYS A 107 -4.80 -2.53 14.40
C LYS A 107 -4.20 -1.28 15.02
N THR A 108 -3.63 -0.36 14.24
CA THR A 108 -3.02 0.88 14.73
C THR A 108 -4.04 2.00 14.88
N PHE A 109 -5.19 1.90 14.20
CA PHE A 109 -6.28 2.84 14.31
C PHE A 109 -7.33 2.42 15.34
N THR A 110 -7.79 3.35 16.15
CA THR A 110 -8.99 3.19 16.99
C THR A 110 -9.73 4.52 17.03
N PRO A 111 -11.04 4.58 16.71
CA PRO A 111 -11.81 5.82 16.72
C PRO A 111 -11.68 6.59 18.03
N SER A 112 -11.22 7.84 17.96
CA SER A 112 -11.21 8.74 19.11
C SER A 112 -12.61 9.33 19.39
N LYS A 113 -12.72 10.10 20.49
CA LYS A 113 -13.93 10.88 20.78
C LYS A 113 -14.25 11.87 19.65
N VAL A 114 -13.23 12.57 19.11
CA VAL A 114 -13.37 13.51 17.99
C VAL A 114 -13.83 12.78 16.73
N PHE A 115 -13.27 11.60 16.44
CA PHE A 115 -13.69 10.82 15.28
C PHE A 115 -15.17 10.40 15.36
N ASN A 116 -15.61 9.92 16.53
CA ASN A 116 -17.01 9.58 16.74
C ASN A 116 -17.95 10.79 16.66
N PHE A 117 -17.50 11.96 17.13
CA PHE A 117 -18.22 13.21 16.93
C PHE A 117 -18.38 13.54 15.44
N LEU A 118 -17.32 13.43 14.64
CA LEU A 118 -17.37 13.68 13.20
C LEU A 118 -18.29 12.71 12.45
N LEU A 119 -18.33 11.43 12.85
CA LEU A 119 -19.26 10.46 12.26
C LEU A 119 -20.73 10.87 12.37
N ASN A 120 -21.09 11.58 13.44
CA ASN A 120 -22.47 11.98 13.72
C ASN A 120 -22.81 13.39 13.21
N ASN A 121 -21.81 14.26 13.02
CA ASN A 121 -22.03 15.68 12.75
C ASN A 121 -21.42 16.19 11.43
N ALA A 122 -20.64 15.38 10.72
CA ALA A 122 -20.05 15.73 9.42
C ALA A 122 -20.64 14.91 8.28
N VAL A 123 -20.48 15.40 7.05
CA VAL A 123 -20.77 14.60 5.85
C VAL A 123 -19.69 13.54 5.70
N VAL A 124 -20.06 12.27 5.85
CA VAL A 124 -19.13 11.13 5.81
C VAL A 124 -19.03 10.56 4.40
N ILE A 125 -17.80 10.43 3.90
CA ILE A 125 -17.47 9.86 2.59
C ILE A 125 -16.56 8.64 2.77
N ASP A 126 -17.00 7.49 2.29
CA ASP A 126 -16.28 6.21 2.37
C ASP A 126 -15.52 5.91 1.07
N CYS A 127 -14.19 5.94 1.14
CA CYS A 127 -13.25 5.73 0.05
C CYS A 127 -12.59 4.35 0.17
N LYS A 128 -13.26 3.32 -0.36
CA LYS A 128 -12.79 1.93 -0.26
C LYS A 128 -12.01 1.49 -1.49
N LYS A 129 -11.04 0.59 -1.30
CA LYS A 129 -10.36 -0.09 -2.40
C LYS A 129 -11.37 -0.83 -3.28
N LEU A 130 -11.15 -0.78 -4.58
CA LEU A 130 -11.93 -1.51 -5.55
C LEU A 130 -11.55 -3.00 -5.54
N SER A 131 -12.51 -3.88 -5.85
CA SER A 131 -12.18 -5.26 -6.22
C SER A 131 -11.50 -5.30 -7.58
N ASP A 132 -10.74 -6.37 -7.90
CA ASP A 132 -9.98 -6.47 -9.17
C ASP A 132 -10.86 -6.24 -10.41
N ARG A 133 -12.09 -6.77 -10.41
CA ARG A 133 -13.05 -6.55 -11.49
C ARG A 133 -13.47 -5.08 -11.59
N ALA A 134 -13.78 -4.45 -10.45
CA ALA A 134 -14.17 -3.04 -10.42
C ALA A 134 -13.00 -2.12 -10.77
N LEU A 135 -11.78 -2.47 -10.36
CA LEU A 135 -10.54 -1.77 -10.68
C LEU A 135 -10.29 -1.74 -12.19
N THR A 136 -10.40 -2.89 -12.85
CA THR A 136 -10.26 -2.99 -14.32
C THR A 136 -11.25 -2.06 -15.04
N GLN A 137 -12.52 -2.09 -14.63
CA GLN A 137 -13.55 -1.21 -15.22
C GLN A 137 -13.30 0.27 -14.91
N PHE A 138 -12.84 0.58 -13.70
CA PHE A 138 -12.53 1.93 -13.28
C PHE A 138 -11.37 2.52 -14.08
N VAL A 139 -10.28 1.75 -14.27
CA VAL A 139 -9.12 2.18 -15.06
C VAL A 139 -9.48 2.36 -16.53
N ALA A 140 -10.30 1.47 -17.11
CA ALA A 140 -10.79 1.65 -18.48
C ALA A 140 -11.55 2.98 -18.62
N LYS A 141 -12.47 3.27 -17.70
CA LYS A 141 -13.21 4.54 -17.67
C LYS A 141 -12.30 5.75 -17.44
N MET A 142 -11.27 5.61 -16.60
CA MET A 142 -10.29 6.67 -16.37
C MET A 142 -9.56 7.03 -17.67
N ILE A 143 -9.15 6.04 -18.47
CA ILE A 143 -8.51 6.27 -19.77
C ILE A 143 -9.49 6.98 -20.73
N GLU A 144 -10.74 6.53 -20.80
CA GLU A 144 -11.78 7.16 -21.64
C GLU A 144 -12.04 8.61 -21.24
N GLN A 145 -12.15 8.90 -19.93
CA GLN A 145 -12.37 10.26 -19.41
C GLN A 145 -11.22 11.21 -19.76
N LYS A 146 -10.00 10.69 -19.90
CA LYS A 146 -8.83 11.47 -20.34
C LYS A 146 -8.68 11.55 -21.88
N GLY A 147 -9.70 11.11 -22.61
CA GLY A 147 -9.76 11.12 -24.08
C GLY A 147 -8.92 10.02 -24.74
N GLY A 148 -8.51 9.01 -23.99
CA GLY A 148 -7.81 7.85 -24.51
C GLY A 148 -8.75 6.75 -25.00
N LYS A 149 -8.19 5.77 -25.70
CA LYS A 149 -8.84 4.52 -26.10
C LYS A 149 -7.98 3.35 -25.67
N THR A 150 -8.62 2.28 -25.24
CA THR A 150 -7.96 1.03 -24.82
C THR A 150 -8.98 -0.11 -24.91
N ASP A 151 -8.50 -1.34 -24.88
CA ASP A 151 -9.34 -2.53 -24.72
C ASP A 151 -9.13 -3.17 -23.34
N VAL A 152 -10.07 -4.04 -22.93
CA VAL A 152 -10.05 -4.65 -21.60
C VAL A 152 -8.78 -5.48 -21.37
N TRP A 153 -8.26 -6.18 -22.38
CA TRP A 153 -7.05 -6.99 -22.25
C TRP A 153 -5.81 -6.11 -22.05
N THR A 154 -5.73 -4.98 -22.74
CA THR A 154 -4.70 -3.96 -22.51
C THR A 154 -4.74 -3.43 -21.08
N VAL A 155 -5.92 -3.11 -20.55
CA VAL A 155 -6.07 -2.64 -19.15
C VAL A 155 -5.66 -3.71 -18.16
N THR A 156 -6.07 -4.96 -18.35
CA THR A 156 -5.65 -6.07 -17.49
C THR A 156 -4.13 -6.25 -17.53
N THR A 157 -3.52 -6.15 -18.71
CA THR A 157 -2.06 -6.24 -18.85
C THR A 157 -1.37 -5.11 -18.09
N LEU A 158 -1.87 -3.87 -18.19
CA LEU A 158 -1.34 -2.72 -17.45
C LEU A 158 -1.41 -2.94 -15.94
N LEU A 159 -2.54 -3.43 -15.43
CA LEU A 159 -2.73 -3.70 -14.00
C LEU A 159 -1.84 -4.84 -13.49
N LEU A 160 -1.55 -5.84 -14.33
CA LEU A 160 -0.58 -6.89 -14.00
C LEU A 160 0.86 -6.37 -14.01
N SER A 161 1.14 -5.29 -14.76
CA SER A 161 2.46 -4.67 -14.90
C SER A 161 2.73 -3.53 -13.91
N LEU A 162 1.74 -3.09 -13.11
CA LEU A 162 1.88 -2.04 -12.09
C LEU A 162 1.46 -2.49 -10.67
N PRO A 163 1.96 -1.84 -9.61
CA PRO A 163 1.43 -2.02 -8.26
C PRO A 163 -0.07 -1.74 -8.19
N ASN A 164 -0.78 -2.37 -7.25
CA ASN A 164 -2.19 -2.06 -6.97
C ASN A 164 -2.32 -0.76 -6.16
N ASP A 165 -1.86 0.31 -6.79
CA ASP A 165 -1.86 1.69 -6.32
C ASP A 165 -2.43 2.56 -7.44
N LEU A 166 -3.61 3.13 -7.20
CA LEU A 166 -4.33 3.93 -8.19
C LEU A 166 -3.59 5.21 -8.60
N GLN A 167 -2.75 5.77 -7.73
CA GLN A 167 -1.95 6.95 -8.07
C GLN A 167 -0.84 6.58 -9.04
N ILE A 168 -0.15 5.46 -8.81
CA ILE A 168 0.87 4.93 -9.74
C ILE A 168 0.21 4.58 -11.08
N ILE A 169 -0.91 3.87 -11.05
CA ILE A 169 -1.68 3.51 -12.26
C ILE A 169 -2.10 4.76 -13.02
N ASN A 170 -2.63 5.77 -12.33
CA ASN A 170 -3.06 7.03 -12.94
C ASN A 170 -1.89 7.75 -13.63
N ASN A 171 -0.74 7.83 -12.97
CA ASN A 171 0.46 8.49 -13.52
C ASN A 171 1.01 7.73 -14.73
N GLU A 172 1.01 6.40 -14.71
CA GLU A 172 1.44 5.60 -15.85
C GLU A 172 0.49 5.74 -17.04
N ILE A 173 -0.82 5.83 -16.80
CA ILE A 173 -1.81 6.15 -17.84
C ILE A 173 -1.51 7.52 -18.44
N ASP A 174 -1.26 8.53 -17.61
CA ASP A 174 -0.89 9.87 -18.09
C ASP A 174 0.36 9.82 -18.97
N ARG A 175 1.38 9.08 -18.55
CA ARG A 175 2.61 8.89 -19.32
C ARG A 175 2.37 8.19 -20.66
N LEU A 176 1.64 7.08 -20.68
CA LEU A 176 1.33 6.33 -21.90
C LEU A 176 0.51 7.16 -22.89
N MET A 177 -0.42 7.98 -22.39
CA MET A 177 -1.22 8.88 -23.22
C MET A 177 -0.43 10.01 -23.86
N LEU A 178 0.73 10.40 -23.30
CA LEU A 178 1.65 11.34 -23.96
C LEU A 178 2.29 10.73 -25.20
N LEU A 179 2.46 9.40 -25.23
CA LEU A 179 2.99 8.69 -26.39
C LEU A 179 1.91 8.49 -27.46
N ASN A 180 0.74 7.97 -27.05
CA ASN A 180 -0.40 7.79 -27.94
C ASN A 180 -1.70 7.72 -27.14
N LYS A 181 -2.76 8.37 -27.65
CA LYS A 181 -4.10 8.29 -27.05
C LYS A 181 -4.73 6.90 -27.16
N ASN A 182 -4.32 6.08 -28.12
CA ASN A 182 -4.72 4.67 -28.20
C ASN A 182 -3.69 3.79 -27.50
N ILE A 183 -3.95 3.44 -26.25
CA ILE A 183 -3.06 2.59 -25.44
C ILE A 183 -3.22 1.15 -25.93
N THR A 184 -2.10 0.49 -26.21
CA THR A 184 -2.06 -0.91 -26.71
C THR A 184 -1.16 -1.76 -25.83
N ILE A 185 -1.34 -3.09 -25.88
CA ILE A 185 -0.48 -4.06 -25.19
C ILE A 185 1.00 -3.85 -25.51
N GLN A 186 1.34 -3.59 -26.78
CA GLN A 186 2.72 -3.37 -27.22
C GLN A 186 3.34 -2.13 -26.58
N MET A 187 2.55 -1.07 -26.39
CA MET A 187 3.03 0.13 -25.69
C MET A 187 3.38 -0.17 -24.23
N ILE A 188 2.55 -0.95 -23.55
CA ILE A 188 2.82 -1.37 -22.16
C ILE A 188 4.11 -2.18 -22.11
N GLN A 189 4.23 -3.21 -22.95
CA GLN A 189 5.41 -4.09 -22.97
C GLN A 189 6.72 -3.34 -23.27
N ASN A 190 6.67 -2.32 -24.12
CA ASN A 190 7.87 -1.59 -24.55
C ASN A 190 8.23 -0.42 -23.63
N ASN A 191 7.27 0.13 -22.89
CA ASN A 191 7.48 1.39 -22.17
C ASN A 191 7.26 1.27 -20.67
N THR A 192 6.43 0.34 -20.20
CA THR A 192 6.13 0.15 -18.79
C THR A 192 7.19 -0.78 -18.20
N LEU A 193 7.99 -0.27 -17.27
CA LEU A 193 8.78 -1.14 -16.42
C LEU A 193 7.80 -2.06 -15.69
N ASN A 194 7.97 -3.38 -15.80
CA ASN A 194 7.17 -4.35 -15.06
C ASN A 194 7.45 -4.19 -13.55
N ILE A 195 6.70 -3.29 -12.91
CA ILE A 195 6.70 -3.01 -11.46
C ILE A 195 5.43 -3.66 -10.85
N GLY A 196 4.78 -4.53 -11.61
CA GLY A 196 3.49 -5.17 -11.36
C GLY A 196 3.35 -5.81 -10.00
N SER A 197 2.34 -5.36 -9.23
CA SER A 197 1.53 -5.91 -8.10
C SER A 197 2.03 -7.09 -7.25
N ASN A 198 3.26 -7.50 -7.48
CA ASN A 198 4.01 -8.60 -6.94
C ASN A 198 5.37 -8.10 -6.50
N ILE A 199 5.66 -6.80 -6.43
CA ILE A 199 6.97 -6.36 -5.95
C ILE A 199 7.23 -6.95 -4.56
N ASP A 200 6.23 -7.00 -3.67
CA ASP A 200 6.27 -7.66 -2.35
C ASP A 200 6.64 -9.15 -2.40
N PHE A 201 6.36 -9.82 -3.53
CA PHE A 201 6.61 -11.25 -3.74
C PHE A 201 7.62 -11.53 -4.86
N ALA A 202 8.16 -10.52 -5.54
CA ALA A 202 8.95 -10.69 -6.76
C ALA A 202 10.22 -11.47 -6.50
N PHE A 203 10.88 -11.15 -5.37
CA PHE A 203 11.99 -11.94 -4.87
C PHE A 203 11.55 -13.35 -4.48
N SER A 204 10.47 -13.50 -3.69
CA SER A 204 9.98 -14.84 -3.28
C SER A 204 9.62 -15.74 -4.46
N ASN A 205 9.07 -15.17 -5.53
CA ASN A 205 8.70 -15.85 -6.77
C ASN A 205 9.96 -16.27 -7.53
N ALA A 206 10.90 -15.35 -7.77
CA ALA A 206 12.17 -15.68 -8.40
C ALA A 206 12.98 -16.73 -7.61
N PHE A 207 12.92 -16.65 -6.27
CA PHE A 207 13.58 -17.60 -5.37
C PHE A 207 12.95 -18.99 -5.43
N ILE A 208 11.62 -19.11 -5.29
CA ILE A 208 10.93 -20.41 -5.34
C ILE A 208 10.94 -21.04 -6.74
N ASP A 209 10.92 -20.21 -7.80
CA ASP A 209 11.06 -20.69 -9.18
C ASP A 209 12.47 -21.20 -9.47
N TYR A 210 13.43 -20.88 -8.60
CA TYR A 210 14.86 -21.13 -8.78
C TYR A 210 15.36 -20.56 -10.11
N SER A 211 15.01 -19.29 -10.34
CA SER A 211 15.44 -18.49 -11.48
C SER A 211 16.96 -18.29 -11.50
N SER A 212 17.47 -17.64 -12.54
CA SER A 212 18.89 -17.29 -12.61
C SER A 212 19.32 -16.42 -11.41
N ILE A 213 20.57 -16.59 -10.95
CA ILE A 213 21.10 -15.77 -9.84
C ILE A 213 20.98 -14.27 -10.14
N SER A 214 21.22 -13.86 -11.39
CA SER A 214 21.09 -12.47 -11.82
C SER A 214 19.66 -11.94 -11.68
N GLU A 215 18.67 -12.76 -12.01
CA GLU A 215 17.25 -12.40 -11.86
C GLU A 215 16.85 -12.31 -10.39
N ILE A 216 17.29 -13.26 -9.56
CA ILE A 216 17.00 -13.25 -8.11
C ILE A 216 17.62 -12.02 -7.44
N ILE A 217 18.88 -11.69 -7.77
CA ILE A 217 19.55 -10.48 -7.26
C ILE A 217 18.83 -9.22 -7.75
N ALA A 218 18.44 -9.16 -9.03
CA ALA A 218 17.69 -8.02 -9.56
C ALA A 218 16.36 -7.82 -8.81
N LYS A 219 15.61 -8.91 -8.55
CA LYS A 219 14.35 -8.85 -7.79
C LYS A 219 14.54 -8.53 -6.31
N LEU A 220 15.64 -8.98 -5.70
CA LEU A 220 16.04 -8.58 -4.34
C LEU A 220 16.27 -7.06 -4.27
N GLN A 221 17.09 -6.52 -5.17
CA GLN A 221 17.40 -5.09 -5.21
C GLN A 221 16.16 -4.25 -5.50
N GLU A 222 15.27 -4.73 -6.38
CA GLU A 222 13.97 -4.12 -6.64
C GLU A 222 13.11 -4.02 -5.37
N GLN A 223 13.03 -5.10 -4.57
CA GLN A 223 12.31 -5.08 -3.29
C GLN A 223 12.93 -4.15 -2.23
N LEU A 224 14.26 -4.16 -2.11
CA LEU A 224 14.97 -3.29 -1.16
C LEU A 224 14.78 -1.81 -1.52
N ASN A 225 14.88 -1.46 -2.81
CA ASN A 225 14.65 -0.10 -3.30
C ASN A 225 13.19 0.35 -3.11
N TYR A 226 12.25 -0.59 -3.10
CA TYR A 226 10.84 -0.34 -2.79
C TYR A 226 10.57 -0.15 -1.29
N GLY A 227 11.58 -0.32 -0.43
CA GLY A 227 11.47 -0.13 1.02
C GLY A 227 11.07 -1.38 1.80
N ILE A 228 11.12 -2.57 1.18
CA ILE A 228 10.97 -3.84 1.90
C ILE A 228 12.22 -4.05 2.75
N SER A 229 12.03 -4.26 4.04
CA SER A 229 13.14 -4.46 4.98
C SER A 229 13.85 -5.80 4.75
N ALA A 230 15.16 -5.84 5.04
CA ALA A 230 15.96 -7.07 5.05
C ALA A 230 15.30 -8.21 5.87
N SER A 231 14.69 -7.88 7.01
CA SER A 231 13.98 -8.87 7.85
C SER A 231 12.77 -9.49 7.14
N GLN A 232 12.03 -8.71 6.33
CA GLN A 232 10.93 -9.22 5.51
C GLN A 232 11.45 -10.14 4.39
N ILE A 233 12.57 -9.79 3.75
CA ILE A 233 13.24 -10.66 2.76
C ILE A 233 13.63 -12.01 3.39
N ILE A 234 14.29 -11.98 4.55
CA ILE A 234 14.69 -13.19 5.29
C ILE A 234 13.47 -14.03 5.65
N SER A 235 12.36 -13.39 6.03
CA SER A 235 11.10 -14.08 6.34
C SER A 235 10.50 -14.77 5.12
N GLN A 236 10.54 -14.14 3.94
CA GLN A 236 10.10 -14.76 2.68
C GLN A 236 10.90 -16.05 2.38
N MET A 237 12.23 -15.98 2.48
CA MET A 237 13.09 -17.14 2.27
C MET A 237 12.83 -18.25 3.29
N THR A 238 12.65 -17.87 4.55
CA THR A 238 12.38 -18.79 5.65
C THR A 238 11.10 -19.58 5.39
N ASN A 239 10.03 -18.90 4.96
CA ASN A 239 8.76 -19.55 4.64
C ASN A 239 8.90 -20.55 3.50
N ILE A 240 9.62 -20.21 2.44
CA ILE A 240 9.84 -21.12 1.30
C ILE A 240 10.65 -22.36 1.73
N LEU A 241 11.73 -22.16 2.48
CA LEU A 241 12.55 -23.27 2.98
C LEU A 241 11.80 -24.15 3.99
N TYR A 242 10.94 -23.55 4.81
CA TYR A 242 10.07 -24.25 5.74
C TYR A 242 9.04 -25.11 5.00
N ASP A 243 8.34 -24.50 4.04
CA ASP A 243 7.33 -25.16 3.20
C ASP A 243 7.92 -26.34 2.44
N ALA A 244 9.13 -26.19 1.88
CA ALA A 244 9.82 -27.25 1.17
C ALA A 244 10.24 -28.41 2.09
N GLN A 245 10.66 -28.13 3.33
CA GLN A 245 10.97 -29.17 4.32
C GLN A 245 9.72 -29.94 4.75
N TRP A 246 8.62 -29.23 5.01
CA TRP A 246 7.36 -29.86 5.36
C TRP A 246 6.81 -30.72 4.23
N LEU A 247 6.86 -30.22 3.00
CA LEU A 247 6.46 -30.99 1.82
C LEU A 247 7.29 -32.28 1.69
N TYR A 248 8.60 -32.22 1.92
CA TYR A 248 9.47 -33.41 1.92
C TYR A 248 9.06 -34.43 2.98
N PHE A 249 8.81 -34.01 4.22
CA PHE A 249 8.40 -34.91 5.29
C PHE A 249 7.02 -35.52 5.06
N LEU A 250 6.08 -34.75 4.49
CA LEU A 250 4.74 -35.23 4.20
C LEU A 250 4.70 -36.20 3.02
N LYS A 251 5.53 -35.99 1.98
CA LYS A 251 5.70 -36.98 0.88
C LYS A 251 6.17 -38.36 1.38
N ASN A 252 6.91 -38.41 2.49
CA ASN A 252 7.37 -39.67 3.09
C ASN A 252 6.29 -40.35 3.96
N LYS A 253 5.19 -39.67 4.27
CA LYS A 253 4.11 -40.16 5.13
C LYS A 253 2.78 -40.37 4.41
N TYR A 254 2.54 -39.65 3.32
CA TYR A 254 1.28 -39.63 2.59
C TYR A 254 1.53 -39.81 1.10
N SER A 255 0.75 -40.67 0.46
CA SER A 255 0.87 -41.00 -0.95
C SER A 255 0.06 -40.07 -1.86
N SER A 256 -0.88 -39.29 -1.30
CA SER A 256 -1.80 -38.44 -2.06
C SER A 256 -1.50 -36.95 -1.86
N ASP A 257 -1.32 -36.24 -2.97
CA ASP A 257 -1.12 -34.79 -3.00
C ASP A 257 -2.31 -34.02 -2.41
N ALA A 258 -3.52 -34.58 -2.48
CA ALA A 258 -4.72 -34.00 -1.89
C ALA A 258 -4.71 -34.02 -0.35
N GLU A 259 -4.08 -35.03 0.26
CA GLU A 259 -3.93 -35.14 1.72
C GLU A 259 -2.85 -34.19 2.22
N ILE A 260 -1.74 -34.12 1.49
CA ILE A 260 -0.66 -33.16 1.75
C ILE A 260 -1.18 -31.71 1.68
N ASN A 261 -2.03 -31.41 0.68
CA ASN A 261 -2.57 -30.06 0.50
C ASN A 261 -3.53 -29.63 1.62
N LYS A 262 -4.32 -30.57 2.17
CA LYS A 262 -5.19 -30.32 3.34
C LYS A 262 -4.39 -30.01 4.62
N ILE A 263 -3.19 -30.56 4.76
CA ILE A 263 -2.33 -30.34 5.93
C ILE A 263 -1.57 -29.02 5.79
N LEU A 264 -1.05 -28.73 4.59
CA LEU A 264 -0.26 -27.54 4.33
C LEU A 264 -1.09 -26.27 4.13
N ASN A 265 -2.41 -26.39 3.89
CA ASN A 265 -3.30 -25.27 3.56
C ASN A 265 -2.75 -24.37 2.44
N MET A 266 -2.02 -24.97 1.49
CA MET A 266 -1.49 -24.27 0.33
C MET A 266 -2.52 -24.27 -0.80
N ASN A 267 -2.48 -23.26 -1.67
CA ASN A 267 -3.20 -23.35 -2.94
C ASN A 267 -2.41 -24.27 -3.91
N GLU A 268 -3.09 -24.79 -4.94
CA GLU A 268 -2.49 -25.75 -5.89
C GLU A 268 -1.25 -25.18 -6.60
N TYR A 269 -1.27 -23.88 -6.90
CA TYR A 269 -0.15 -23.18 -7.54
C TYR A 269 1.11 -23.18 -6.66
N LYS A 270 0.97 -22.76 -5.39
CA LYS A 270 2.05 -22.73 -4.40
C LYS A 270 2.60 -24.14 -4.14
N LEU A 271 1.72 -25.14 -4.03
CA LEU A 271 2.16 -26.53 -3.85
C LEU A 271 3.02 -27.02 -5.03
N LYS A 272 2.64 -26.65 -6.26
CA LYS A 272 3.39 -26.99 -7.48
C LYS A 272 4.77 -26.31 -7.50
N LEU A 273 4.85 -25.03 -7.13
CA LEU A 273 6.12 -24.31 -7.04
C LEU A 273 7.04 -24.88 -5.96
N THR A 274 6.52 -25.08 -4.74
CA THR A 274 7.29 -25.68 -3.64
C THR A 274 7.80 -27.08 -4.00
N ARG A 275 7.01 -27.87 -4.73
CA ARG A 275 7.45 -29.17 -5.26
C ARG A 275 8.61 -29.02 -6.23
N SER A 276 8.47 -28.15 -7.23
CA SER A 276 9.52 -27.93 -8.23
C SER A 276 10.81 -27.43 -7.57
N PHE A 277 10.71 -26.51 -6.62
CA PHE A 277 11.83 -26.02 -5.82
C PHE A 277 12.53 -27.15 -5.06
N LEU A 278 11.77 -28.00 -4.35
CA LEU A 278 12.29 -29.15 -3.62
C LEU A 278 13.01 -30.14 -4.54
N GLU A 279 12.47 -30.39 -5.73
CA GLU A 279 13.04 -31.31 -6.72
C GLU A 279 14.32 -30.76 -7.35
N LYS A 280 14.37 -29.46 -7.66
CA LYS A 280 15.56 -28.80 -8.24
C LYS A 280 16.72 -28.71 -7.25
N ILE A 281 16.45 -28.35 -5.99
CA ILE A 281 17.49 -28.03 -5.01
C ILE A 281 17.88 -29.25 -4.16
N GLY A 282 16.92 -30.13 -3.89
CA GLY A 282 17.11 -31.29 -3.03
C GLY A 282 17.09 -30.97 -1.52
N TYR A 283 16.57 -31.91 -0.74
CA TYR A 283 16.36 -31.74 0.70
C TYR A 283 17.63 -31.45 1.50
N SER A 284 18.76 -32.10 1.16
CA SER A 284 20.05 -31.89 1.85
C SER A 284 20.53 -30.45 1.75
N LYS A 285 20.38 -29.82 0.56
CA LYS A 285 20.75 -28.43 0.33
C LYS A 285 19.76 -27.48 1.03
N ILE A 286 18.45 -27.74 0.99
CA ILE A 286 17.44 -26.99 1.75
C ILE A 286 17.77 -26.96 3.24
N LYS A 287 18.07 -28.12 3.86
CA LYS A 287 18.45 -28.18 5.28
C LYS A 287 19.68 -27.33 5.60
N LYS A 288 20.72 -27.37 4.75
CA LYS A 288 21.92 -26.54 4.92
C LYS A 288 21.58 -25.05 4.80
N LEU A 289 20.73 -24.67 3.84
CA LEU A 289 20.28 -23.29 3.64
C LEU A 289 19.51 -22.76 4.83
N THR A 290 18.61 -23.56 5.42
CA THR A 290 17.87 -23.17 6.63
C THR A 290 18.81 -22.87 7.79
N ILE A 291 19.83 -23.69 8.02
CA ILE A 291 20.82 -23.46 9.09
C ILE A 291 21.64 -22.19 8.81
N LYS A 292 22.09 -22.01 7.56
CA LYS A 292 22.84 -20.81 7.16
C LYS A 292 21.99 -19.54 7.30
N LEU A 293 20.70 -19.60 6.93
CA LEU A 293 19.79 -18.46 7.00
C LEU A 293 19.48 -18.09 8.46
N ALA A 294 19.30 -19.08 9.33
CA ALA A 294 19.11 -18.85 10.76
C ALA A 294 20.35 -18.21 11.40
N LYS A 295 21.56 -18.60 10.97
CA LYS A 295 22.81 -17.95 11.42
C LYS A 295 22.88 -16.51 10.91
N LEU A 296 22.57 -16.28 9.64
CA LEU A 296 22.56 -14.94 9.05
C LEU A 296 21.59 -14.00 9.77
N ASP A 297 20.35 -14.43 10.01
CA ASP A 297 19.33 -13.64 10.73
C ASP A 297 19.82 -13.26 12.14
N LYS A 298 20.47 -14.19 12.83
CA LYS A 298 21.08 -13.92 14.14
C LYS A 298 22.21 -12.89 14.04
N ASP A 299 23.13 -13.07 13.09
CA ASP A 299 24.31 -12.21 12.94
C ASP A 299 23.91 -10.78 12.53
N ILE A 300 22.87 -10.62 11.71
CA ILE A 300 22.26 -9.32 11.36
C ILE A 300 21.65 -8.66 12.61
N LYS A 301 20.82 -9.39 13.37
CA LYS A 301 20.18 -8.86 14.59
C LYS A 301 21.16 -8.48 15.69
N LEU A 302 22.34 -9.10 15.71
CA LEU A 302 23.43 -8.75 16.63
C LEU A 302 24.34 -7.63 16.11
N GLY A 303 24.11 -7.15 14.88
CA GLY A 303 24.91 -6.09 14.25
C GLY A 303 26.31 -6.55 13.79
N TYR A 304 26.55 -7.86 13.68
CA TYR A 304 27.84 -8.40 13.23
C TYR A 304 28.01 -8.37 11.72
N VAL A 305 26.90 -8.31 10.98
CA VAL A 305 26.85 -8.36 9.52
C VAL A 305 25.88 -7.30 9.04
N ASP A 306 26.28 -6.55 8.01
CA ASP A 306 25.38 -5.63 7.29
C ASP A 306 24.24 -6.42 6.64
N GLU A 307 23.02 -5.92 6.78
CA GLU A 307 21.82 -6.64 6.39
C GLU A 307 21.72 -6.91 4.88
N ILE A 308 22.14 -5.96 4.04
CA ILE A 308 22.07 -6.09 2.58
C ILE A 308 23.19 -7.00 2.10
N ILE A 309 24.43 -6.73 2.51
CA ILE A 309 25.61 -7.51 2.13
C ILE A 309 25.46 -8.96 2.59
N GLY A 310 24.89 -9.17 3.78
CA GLY A 310 24.64 -10.50 4.33
C GLY A 310 23.66 -11.33 3.48
N ILE A 311 22.57 -10.72 3.01
CA ILE A 311 21.58 -11.39 2.16
C ILE A 311 22.15 -11.67 0.77
N GLU A 312 22.84 -10.70 0.14
CA GLU A 312 23.47 -10.90 -1.17
C GLU A 312 24.53 -12.01 -1.12
N THR A 313 25.36 -12.03 -0.07
CA THR A 313 26.37 -13.08 0.14
C THR A 313 25.72 -14.45 0.33
N PHE A 314 24.59 -14.52 1.04
CA PHE A 314 23.83 -15.77 1.17
C PHE A 314 23.33 -16.26 -0.19
N MET A 315 22.83 -15.36 -1.05
CA MET A 315 22.34 -15.70 -2.39
C MET A 315 23.45 -16.23 -3.29
N LEU A 316 24.64 -15.63 -3.27
CA LEU A 316 25.78 -16.13 -4.06
C LEU A 316 26.18 -17.56 -3.64
N ASN A 317 26.11 -17.85 -2.33
CA ASN A 317 26.37 -19.18 -1.79
C ASN A 317 25.26 -20.21 -2.09
N LEU A 318 24.08 -19.78 -2.55
CA LEU A 318 22.97 -20.66 -2.93
C LEU A 318 23.22 -21.37 -4.28
N PHE A 319 23.95 -20.71 -5.19
CA PHE A 319 24.16 -21.17 -6.57
C PHE A 319 25.55 -21.76 -6.83
N GLN A 320 26.40 -21.83 -5.79
CA GLN A 320 27.58 -22.71 -5.75
C GLN A 320 27.18 -24.13 -5.31
#